data_AF-A0A7J6ERI8-F1
#
_entry.id   AF-A0A7J6ERI8-F1
#
_cell.length_a   1.000
_cell.length_b   1.000
_cell.length_c   1.000
_cell.angle_alpha   90.00
_cell.angle_beta   90.00
_cell.angle_gamma   90.00
#
_symmetry.space_group_name_H-M   'P 1'
#
loop_
_entity.id
_entity.type
_entity.pdbx_description
1 polymer ?
#
loop_
_entity_poly.entity_id
_entity_poly.type
_entity_poly.pdbx_seq_one_letter_code
_entity_poly.pdbx_strand_id
1 'polypeptide(L)'
;MSFVNYILLLPIIIVVAFSSSGFVVLGEEIPLYGPAVLLRVDQSGKGDFTKIQDAINAVPSNNNELVFILVKPGIYKEKIVVPADKPYITISGTKPSLTIITWNDGGDIFDSPTFSVLASDFVARFLTIENTFGSSGKAVALRVSGDKAAFYGCRIVSFQDTLLDDTGRHYYSNCYIEGATDFICGNAASLFEKCHIHSLAEGTGSITAQRRQSPSEETGFVFLGCNISGVRTAFTVYYGQYKCYGRGAVMSKRVEYGRNLTSLEAEPFLTKDFIGAKAWIRPVPTKFTKVFNKLVNGAKN
;
A
#
# COMPACT_ATOMS: atom_id res chain seq x y z
N MET A 1 22.30 -84.62 -14.75
CA MET A 1 23.18 -83.71 -13.99
C MET A 1 23.38 -82.48 -14.85
N SER A 2 22.69 -81.40 -14.49
CA SER A 2 22.41 -80.27 -15.37
C SER A 2 23.52 -79.22 -15.31
N PHE A 3 23.96 -78.77 -16.47
CA PHE A 3 24.79 -77.59 -16.68
C PHE A 3 23.96 -76.32 -16.44
N VAL A 4 24.49 -75.35 -15.71
CA VAL A 4 23.99 -73.96 -15.73
C VAL A 4 25.17 -73.00 -15.78
N ASN A 5 25.16 -72.19 -16.85
CA ASN A 5 26.07 -71.09 -17.15
C ASN A 5 25.82 -69.88 -16.25
N TYR A 6 26.89 -69.19 -15.85
CA TYR A 6 26.83 -67.87 -15.23
C TYR A 6 26.65 -66.79 -16.31
N ILE A 7 25.55 -66.04 -16.27
CA ILE A 7 25.30 -64.83 -17.07
C ILE A 7 25.48 -63.62 -16.15
N LEU A 8 26.47 -62.78 -16.44
CA LEU A 8 26.60 -61.43 -15.89
C LEU A 8 25.49 -60.54 -16.48
N LEU A 9 24.62 -59.99 -15.64
CA LEU A 9 23.69 -58.92 -16.01
C LEU A 9 24.16 -57.61 -15.35
N LEU A 10 24.67 -56.70 -16.17
CA LEU A 10 24.89 -55.29 -15.82
C LEU A 10 23.54 -54.55 -15.77
N PRO A 11 23.37 -53.54 -14.90
CA PRO A 11 22.14 -52.77 -14.83
C PRO A 11 21.96 -51.91 -16.09
N ILE A 12 20.83 -52.09 -16.76
CA ILE A 12 20.37 -51.29 -17.90
C ILE A 12 20.04 -49.88 -17.39
N ILE A 13 20.82 -48.88 -17.81
CA ILE A 13 20.47 -47.47 -17.67
C ILE A 13 19.48 -47.13 -18.77
N ILE A 14 18.21 -46.92 -18.42
CA ILE A 14 17.22 -46.37 -19.34
C ILE A 14 17.42 -44.85 -19.37
N VAL A 15 18.08 -44.37 -20.43
CA VAL A 15 18.10 -42.93 -20.77
C VAL A 15 16.81 -42.62 -21.52
N VAL A 16 15.82 -42.06 -20.83
CA VAL A 16 14.65 -41.48 -21.50
C VAL A 16 15.05 -40.14 -22.08
N ALA A 17 15.36 -40.10 -23.38
CA ALA A 17 15.52 -38.87 -24.13
C ALA A 17 14.13 -38.26 -24.38
N PHE A 18 13.75 -37.26 -23.59
CA PHE A 18 12.65 -36.38 -23.96
C PHE A 18 13.15 -35.38 -25.00
N SER A 19 12.77 -35.58 -26.26
CA SER A 19 12.87 -34.53 -27.27
C SER A 19 11.90 -33.42 -26.91
N SER A 20 12.37 -32.37 -26.24
CA SER A 20 11.59 -31.16 -26.05
C SER A 20 11.51 -30.44 -27.40
N SER A 21 10.51 -30.77 -28.21
CA SER A 21 10.01 -29.89 -29.25
C SER A 21 9.61 -28.60 -28.52
N GLY A 22 10.46 -27.58 -28.62
CA GLY A 22 10.25 -26.29 -27.99
C GLY A 22 9.00 -25.65 -28.53
N PHE A 23 7.89 -25.77 -27.80
CA PHE A 23 6.81 -24.82 -27.89
C PHE A 23 7.28 -23.54 -27.19
N VAL A 24 7.80 -22.61 -27.99
CA VAL A 24 7.87 -21.21 -27.57
C VAL A 24 6.42 -20.74 -27.52
N VAL A 25 5.81 -20.80 -26.34
CA VAL A 25 4.67 -19.93 -26.07
C VAL A 25 5.26 -18.53 -26.06
N LEU A 26 5.10 -17.82 -27.17
CA LEU A 26 5.14 -16.37 -27.15
C LEU A 26 4.01 -15.97 -26.23
N GLY A 27 4.33 -15.78 -24.95
CA GLY A 27 3.46 -15.08 -24.03
C GLY A 27 3.31 -13.69 -24.60
N GLU A 28 2.23 -13.47 -25.34
CA GLU A 28 1.74 -12.14 -25.60
C GLU A 28 1.56 -11.51 -24.22
N GLU A 29 2.35 -10.48 -23.90
CA GLU A 29 2.04 -9.63 -22.75
C GLU A 29 0.68 -9.01 -23.06
N ILE A 30 -0.41 -9.66 -22.61
CA ILE A 30 -1.73 -9.04 -22.60
C ILE A 30 -1.55 -7.77 -21.77
N PRO A 31 -1.73 -6.56 -22.33
CA PRO A 31 -1.78 -5.39 -21.50
C PRO A 31 -3.09 -5.53 -20.71
N LEU A 32 -2.99 -6.02 -19.47
CA LEU A 32 -4.14 -6.47 -18.67
C LEU A 32 -5.12 -5.34 -18.30
N TYR A 33 -4.91 -4.14 -18.83
CA TYR A 33 -5.77 -2.99 -18.60
C TYR A 33 -5.88 -2.15 -19.87
N GLY A 34 -7.12 -1.83 -20.24
CA GLY A 34 -7.43 -0.85 -21.28
C GLY A 34 -6.87 0.55 -20.95
N PRO A 35 -6.95 1.50 -21.90
CA PRO A 35 -6.43 2.85 -21.66
C PRO A 35 -7.18 3.53 -20.50
N ALA A 36 -6.47 4.23 -19.63
CA ALA A 36 -7.07 4.93 -18.50
C ALA A 36 -7.67 6.27 -18.94
N VAL A 37 -8.80 6.66 -18.34
CA VAL A 37 -9.35 8.02 -18.47
C VAL A 37 -8.44 8.98 -17.69
N LEU A 38 -7.88 9.98 -18.37
CA LEU A 38 -7.04 10.98 -17.71
C LEU A 38 -7.86 12.22 -17.31
N LEU A 39 -7.85 12.56 -16.02
CA LEU A 39 -8.32 13.84 -15.47
C LEU A 39 -7.13 14.65 -14.97
N ARG A 40 -7.09 15.95 -15.27
CA ARG A 40 -6.03 16.87 -14.82
C ARG A 40 -6.58 17.83 -13.79
N VAL A 41 -5.92 17.91 -12.64
CA VAL A 41 -6.22 18.89 -11.60
C VAL A 41 -5.10 19.94 -11.57
N ASP A 42 -5.46 21.20 -11.77
CA ASP A 42 -4.53 22.35 -11.78
C ASP A 42 -5.22 23.58 -11.17
N GLN A 43 -4.72 24.05 -10.02
CA GLN A 43 -5.26 25.22 -9.33
C GLN A 43 -5.15 26.51 -10.17
N SER A 44 -4.31 26.54 -11.20
CA SER A 44 -4.21 27.68 -12.13
C SER A 44 -5.33 27.71 -13.18
N GLY A 45 -6.24 26.73 -13.19
CA GLY A 45 -7.33 26.64 -14.18
C GLY A 45 -6.93 26.09 -15.55
N LYS A 46 -5.71 25.55 -15.70
CA LYS A 46 -5.23 24.95 -16.97
C LYS A 46 -5.49 23.43 -17.07
N GLY A 47 -6.13 22.86 -16.04
CA GLY A 47 -6.55 21.46 -15.98
C GLY A 47 -8.05 21.30 -16.29
N ASP A 48 -8.54 20.08 -16.20
CA ASP A 48 -9.98 19.78 -16.31
C ASP A 48 -10.73 20.23 -15.05
N PHE A 49 -10.05 20.23 -13.90
CA PHE A 49 -10.56 20.68 -12.60
C PHE A 49 -9.52 21.53 -11.87
N THR A 50 -9.97 22.38 -10.94
CA THR A 50 -9.09 23.13 -10.03
C THR A 50 -8.94 22.47 -8.66
N LYS A 51 -9.90 21.62 -8.28
CA LYS A 51 -9.95 20.87 -7.02
C LYS A 51 -9.82 19.38 -7.25
N ILE A 52 -9.24 18.68 -6.27
CA ILE A 52 -9.10 17.22 -6.32
C ILE A 52 -10.45 16.55 -6.11
N GLN A 53 -11.25 17.02 -5.14
CA GLN A 53 -12.54 16.42 -4.85
C GLN A 53 -13.50 16.52 -6.05
N ASP A 54 -13.46 17.62 -6.81
CA ASP A 54 -14.31 17.78 -8.00
C ASP A 54 -13.97 16.76 -9.09
N ALA A 55 -12.69 16.45 -9.28
CA ALA A 55 -12.27 15.41 -10.22
C ALA A 55 -12.74 14.01 -9.79
N ILE A 56 -12.72 13.71 -8.49
CA ILE A 56 -13.27 12.45 -7.93
C ILE A 56 -14.80 12.42 -8.10
N ASN A 57 -15.47 13.55 -7.89
CA ASN A 57 -16.92 13.68 -8.03
C ASN A 57 -17.38 13.43 -9.47
N ALA A 58 -16.57 13.83 -10.46
CA ALA A 58 -16.85 13.60 -11.88
C ALA A 58 -16.74 12.14 -12.33
N VAL A 59 -16.07 11.28 -11.56
CA VAL A 59 -16.06 9.83 -11.84
C VAL A 59 -17.46 9.26 -11.55
N PRO A 60 -18.08 8.49 -12.46
CA PRO A 60 -19.40 7.91 -12.23
C PRO A 60 -19.42 6.96 -11.03
N SER A 61 -20.57 6.86 -10.38
CA SER A 61 -20.84 5.78 -9.42
C SER A 61 -20.77 4.41 -10.09
N ASN A 62 -20.40 3.38 -9.33
CA ASN A 62 -20.15 2.01 -9.78
C ASN A 62 -19.11 1.95 -10.92
N ASN A 63 -18.07 2.78 -10.83
CA ASN A 63 -17.03 2.86 -11.85
C ASN A 63 -16.32 1.52 -12.06
N ASN A 64 -16.12 1.13 -13.33
CA ASN A 64 -15.34 -0.05 -13.71
C ASN A 64 -14.19 0.30 -14.67
N GLU A 65 -13.96 1.60 -14.91
CA GLU A 65 -12.90 2.09 -15.80
C GLU A 65 -11.67 2.50 -14.99
N LEU A 66 -10.47 2.37 -15.56
CA LEU A 66 -9.31 2.96 -14.94
C LEU A 66 -9.37 4.48 -15.07
N VAL A 67 -9.40 5.19 -13.95
CA VAL A 67 -9.34 6.65 -13.94
C VAL A 67 -8.03 7.09 -13.32
N PHE A 68 -7.31 7.97 -14.01
CA PHE A 68 -6.05 8.52 -13.57
C PHE A 68 -6.19 10.04 -13.40
N ILE A 69 -6.17 10.50 -12.16
CA ILE A 69 -6.23 11.90 -11.77
C ILE A 69 -4.80 12.40 -11.57
N LEU A 70 -4.30 13.17 -12.53
CA LEU A 70 -2.99 13.81 -12.47
C LEU A 70 -3.13 15.18 -11.79
N VAL A 71 -2.52 15.32 -10.62
CA VAL A 71 -2.55 16.53 -9.79
C VAL A 71 -1.25 17.31 -9.98
N LYS A 72 -1.37 18.58 -10.37
CA LYS A 72 -0.21 19.46 -10.54
C LYS A 72 0.40 19.85 -9.18
N PRO A 73 1.64 20.37 -9.18
CA PRO A 73 2.21 21.00 -7.99
C PRO A 73 1.29 22.06 -7.39
N GLY A 74 1.12 22.05 -6.08
CA GLY A 74 0.23 22.92 -5.35
C GLY A 74 -0.03 22.43 -3.92
N ILE A 75 -0.56 23.33 -3.09
CA ILE A 75 -1.09 23.01 -1.76
C ILE A 75 -2.61 23.02 -1.87
N TYR A 76 -3.19 21.85 -1.69
CA TYR A 76 -4.62 21.57 -1.81
C TYR A 76 -5.20 21.47 -0.39
N LYS A 77 -5.77 22.57 0.10
CA LYS A 77 -6.47 22.59 1.38
C LYS A 77 -7.90 22.06 1.21
N GLU A 78 -8.02 20.73 1.17
CA GLU A 78 -9.25 19.99 0.89
C GLU A 78 -9.35 18.76 1.81
N LYS A 79 -10.56 18.44 2.26
CA LYS A 79 -10.86 17.08 2.74
C LYS A 79 -11.24 16.22 1.54
N ILE A 80 -10.53 15.12 1.37
CA ILE A 80 -10.73 14.21 0.25
C ILE A 80 -11.45 12.95 0.72
N VAL A 81 -12.49 12.57 0.00
CA VAL A 81 -13.15 11.27 0.13
C VAL A 81 -13.22 10.63 -1.24
N VAL A 82 -12.65 9.43 -1.36
CA VAL A 82 -12.84 8.54 -2.53
C VAL A 82 -13.95 7.55 -2.15
N PRO A 83 -15.19 7.76 -2.61
CA PRO A 83 -16.35 6.98 -2.18
C PRO A 83 -16.26 5.51 -2.58
N ALA A 84 -16.84 4.61 -1.77
CA ALA A 84 -16.72 3.16 -1.96
C ALA A 84 -17.22 2.66 -3.33
N ASP A 85 -18.19 3.34 -3.92
CA ASP A 85 -18.76 3.05 -5.24
C ASP A 85 -17.91 3.55 -6.42
N LYS A 86 -16.71 4.10 -6.18
CA LYS A 86 -15.81 4.61 -7.24
C LYS A 86 -14.44 3.92 -7.23
N PRO A 87 -14.37 2.59 -7.47
CA PRO A 87 -13.11 1.88 -7.49
C PRO A 87 -12.25 2.26 -8.71
N TYR A 88 -11.02 1.74 -8.77
CA TYR A 88 -10.08 1.92 -9.88
C TYR A 88 -9.57 3.36 -10.13
N ILE A 89 -9.76 4.27 -9.17
CA ILE A 89 -9.18 5.62 -9.23
C ILE A 89 -7.70 5.58 -8.83
N THR A 90 -6.86 6.20 -9.64
CA THR A 90 -5.48 6.57 -9.30
C THR A 90 -5.39 8.07 -9.12
N ILE A 91 -4.79 8.54 -8.02
CA ILE A 91 -4.42 9.95 -7.84
C ILE A 91 -2.89 10.04 -7.81
N SER A 92 -2.32 10.82 -8.73
CA SER A 92 -0.88 10.98 -8.83
C SER A 92 -0.50 12.45 -8.78
N GLY A 93 0.31 12.82 -7.79
CA GLY A 93 1.12 14.03 -7.86
C GLY A 93 2.30 13.85 -8.81
N THR A 94 3.20 14.83 -8.83
CA THR A 94 4.47 14.76 -9.58
C THR A 94 5.65 14.41 -8.68
N LYS A 95 5.67 14.98 -7.48
CA LYS A 95 6.64 14.73 -6.41
C LYS A 95 5.95 15.00 -5.06
N PRO A 96 6.24 14.23 -4.01
CA PRO A 96 5.62 14.44 -2.71
C PRO A 96 5.85 15.83 -2.13
N SER A 97 7.04 16.40 -2.36
CA SER A 97 7.39 17.75 -1.88
C SER A 97 6.70 18.88 -2.64
N LEU A 98 5.98 18.59 -3.73
CA LEU A 98 5.38 19.60 -4.61
C LEU A 98 3.85 19.53 -4.66
N THR A 99 3.26 18.37 -4.38
CA THR A 99 1.80 18.18 -4.36
C THR A 99 1.39 17.75 -2.97
N ILE A 100 0.78 18.67 -2.22
CA ILE A 100 0.43 18.50 -0.80
C ILE A 100 -1.08 18.63 -0.64
N ILE A 101 -1.71 17.63 -0.03
CA ILE A 101 -3.11 17.64 0.38
C ILE A 101 -3.13 17.83 1.89
N THR A 102 -3.76 18.91 2.37
CA THR A 102 -3.63 19.35 3.77
C THR A 102 -4.99 19.69 4.39
N TRP A 103 -5.18 19.26 5.63
CA TRP A 103 -6.28 19.69 6.48
C TRP A 103 -5.81 19.70 7.95
N ASN A 104 -6.67 20.08 8.89
CA ASN A 104 -6.27 20.28 10.28
C ASN A 104 -7.36 19.93 11.31
N ASP A 105 -8.26 19.01 10.98
CA ASP A 105 -9.24 18.52 11.94
C ASP A 105 -8.57 17.56 12.92
N GLY A 106 -8.90 17.70 14.20
CA GLY A 106 -8.61 16.69 15.22
C GLY A 106 -9.90 16.15 15.82
N GLY A 107 -9.80 15.11 16.65
CA GLY A 107 -10.94 14.55 17.38
C GLY A 107 -11.29 13.13 16.94
N ASP A 108 -12.54 12.90 16.55
CA ASP A 108 -13.01 11.56 16.18
C ASP A 108 -12.18 10.99 15.02
N ILE A 109 -11.85 9.70 15.09
CA ILE A 109 -10.91 9.05 14.17
C ILE A 109 -11.51 8.88 12.76
N PHE A 110 -12.84 8.92 12.63
CA PHE A 110 -13.54 8.83 11.35
C PHE A 110 -13.89 10.19 10.77
N ASP A 111 -13.95 11.23 11.59
CA ASP A 111 -14.22 12.61 11.15
C ASP A 111 -12.95 13.43 10.89
N SER A 112 -11.86 13.18 11.62
CA SER A 112 -10.58 13.89 11.46
C SER A 112 -9.75 13.62 10.19
N PRO A 113 -9.97 12.54 9.38
CA PRO A 113 -9.14 12.29 8.20
C PRO A 113 -9.09 13.46 7.22
N THR A 114 -7.86 13.85 6.82
CA THR A 114 -7.64 14.73 5.66
C THR A 114 -8.04 14.03 4.36
N PHE A 115 -7.70 12.74 4.25
CA PHE A 115 -8.01 11.92 3.09
C PHE A 115 -8.60 10.58 3.56
N SER A 116 -9.83 10.26 3.16
CA SER A 116 -10.44 8.93 3.27
C SER A 116 -10.52 8.19 1.94
N VAL A 117 -9.89 7.02 1.86
CA VAL A 117 -10.00 6.08 0.74
C VAL A 117 -10.94 4.96 1.14
N LEU A 118 -12.19 5.04 0.66
CA LEU A 118 -13.21 4.02 0.93
C LEU A 118 -13.36 3.04 -0.25
N ALA A 119 -12.88 3.43 -1.44
CA ALA A 119 -12.97 2.64 -2.66
C ALA A 119 -11.90 1.56 -2.77
N SER A 120 -12.29 0.41 -3.33
CA SER A 120 -11.36 -0.65 -3.67
C SER A 120 -10.52 -0.34 -4.91
N ASP A 121 -9.40 -1.04 -5.06
CA ASP A 121 -8.50 -0.95 -6.22
C ASP A 121 -7.95 0.48 -6.46
N PHE A 122 -7.86 1.26 -5.39
CA PHE A 122 -7.35 2.64 -5.39
C PHE A 122 -5.82 2.69 -5.44
N VAL A 123 -5.27 3.72 -6.08
CA VAL A 123 -3.82 3.99 -6.07
C VAL A 123 -3.52 5.46 -5.79
N ALA A 124 -2.61 5.75 -4.86
CA ALA A 124 -2.01 7.08 -4.70
C ALA A 124 -0.51 7.06 -5.03
N ARG A 125 0.00 8.12 -5.66
CA ARG A 125 1.40 8.23 -6.05
C ARG A 125 1.96 9.64 -5.84
N PHE A 126 3.19 9.70 -5.35
CA PHE A 126 4.05 10.89 -5.41
C PHE A 126 3.40 12.20 -4.90
N LEU A 127 2.67 12.10 -3.79
CA LEU A 127 2.01 13.23 -3.14
C LEU A 127 2.18 13.15 -1.61
N THR A 128 1.97 14.27 -0.94
CA THR A 128 1.90 14.36 0.52
C THR A 128 0.45 14.46 0.95
N ILE A 129 0.09 13.72 1.99
CA ILE A 129 -1.18 13.82 2.71
C ILE A 129 -0.82 14.16 4.15
N GLU A 130 -1.28 15.31 4.63
CA GLU A 130 -0.93 15.78 5.96
C GLU A 130 -2.15 16.26 6.74
N ASN A 131 -2.13 16.00 8.05
CA ASN A 131 -3.03 16.65 9.00
C ASN A 131 -2.19 17.53 9.94
N THR A 132 -2.45 18.84 9.91
CA THR A 132 -1.69 19.85 10.66
C THR A 132 -2.36 20.27 11.96
N PHE A 133 -3.27 19.46 12.52
CA PHE A 133 -3.92 19.73 13.81
C PHE A 133 -2.91 19.92 14.95
N GLY A 134 -1.81 19.15 14.92
CA GLY A 134 -0.73 19.21 15.91
C GLY A 134 -0.74 18.04 16.88
N SER A 135 -0.02 18.19 17.99
CA SER A 135 0.31 17.09 18.91
C SER A 135 -0.66 16.94 20.09
N SER A 136 -1.77 17.69 20.13
CA SER A 136 -2.68 17.76 21.27
C SER A 136 -3.78 16.68 21.28
N GLY A 137 -3.81 15.82 20.26
CA GLY A 137 -4.77 14.72 20.17
C GLY A 137 -4.75 14.02 18.82
N LYS A 138 -5.74 13.15 18.62
CA LYS A 138 -5.94 12.37 17.40
C LYS A 138 -6.18 13.27 16.19
N ALA A 139 -5.47 13.00 15.10
CA ALA A 139 -5.56 13.78 13.87
C ALA A 139 -5.14 12.90 12.68
N VAL A 140 -6.11 12.25 12.04
CA VAL A 140 -5.81 11.32 10.95
C VAL A 140 -5.42 12.10 9.69
N ALA A 141 -4.28 11.77 9.09
CA ALA A 141 -3.92 12.26 7.76
C ALA A 141 -4.60 11.42 6.68
N LEU A 142 -4.46 10.10 6.78
CA LEU A 142 -5.00 9.16 5.82
C LEU A 142 -5.80 8.06 6.54
N ARG A 143 -7.04 7.86 6.11
CA ARG A 143 -7.84 6.69 6.42
C ARG A 143 -7.97 5.82 5.16
N VAL A 144 -7.76 4.52 5.29
CA VAL A 144 -7.93 3.55 4.20
C VAL A 144 -8.81 2.39 4.67
N SER A 145 -9.96 2.21 4.04
CA SER A 145 -10.88 1.10 4.32
C SER A 145 -11.33 0.34 3.07
N GLY A 146 -10.91 0.81 1.88
CA GLY A 146 -11.18 0.14 0.61
C GLY A 146 -10.15 -0.95 0.32
N ASP A 147 -10.60 -2.13 -0.09
CA ASP A 147 -9.71 -3.27 -0.32
C ASP A 147 -8.82 -3.07 -1.56
N LYS A 148 -7.60 -3.62 -1.55
CA LYS A 148 -6.64 -3.53 -2.67
C LYS A 148 -6.20 -2.08 -2.97
N ALA A 149 -5.92 -1.30 -1.94
CA ALA A 149 -5.36 0.05 -2.07
C ALA A 149 -3.82 0.05 -2.08
N ALA A 150 -3.21 0.83 -2.95
CA ALA A 150 -1.75 0.95 -3.03
C ALA A 150 -1.23 2.39 -3.02
N PHE A 151 -0.12 2.62 -2.34
CA PHE A 151 0.51 3.93 -2.16
C PHE A 151 1.98 3.83 -2.57
N TYR A 152 2.41 4.70 -3.50
CA TYR A 152 3.77 4.67 -4.06
C TYR A 152 4.47 6.00 -3.87
N GLY A 153 5.54 6.00 -3.08
CA GLY A 153 6.35 7.19 -2.86
C GLY A 153 5.54 8.34 -2.25
N CYS A 154 4.53 8.05 -1.43
CA CYS A 154 3.73 9.08 -0.76
C CYS A 154 4.37 9.50 0.57
N ARG A 155 4.03 10.70 1.04
CA ARG A 155 4.30 11.13 2.42
C ARG A 155 2.97 11.19 3.18
N ILE A 156 2.89 10.58 4.35
CA ILE A 156 1.70 10.57 5.20
C ILE A 156 2.11 11.10 6.57
N VAL A 157 1.59 12.26 6.95
CA VAL A 157 2.17 13.08 8.02
C VAL A 157 1.11 13.58 8.99
N SER A 158 1.27 13.27 10.28
CA SER A 158 0.54 13.87 11.40
C SER A 158 1.29 13.55 12.71
N PHE A 159 0.60 13.56 13.85
CA PHE A 159 1.12 13.18 15.16
C PHE A 159 0.46 11.89 15.67
N GLN A 160 -0.70 11.99 16.32
CA GLN A 160 -1.45 10.84 16.81
C GLN A 160 -2.43 10.33 15.76
N ASP A 161 -2.48 9.00 15.58
CA ASP A 161 -3.38 8.31 14.64
C ASP A 161 -3.15 8.73 13.17
N THR A 162 -1.90 9.03 12.78
CA THR A 162 -1.55 9.56 11.44
C THR A 162 -2.15 8.76 10.28
N LEU A 163 -1.99 7.44 10.30
CA LEU A 163 -2.53 6.51 9.33
C LEU A 163 -3.51 5.56 10.02
N LEU A 164 -4.80 5.76 9.75
CA LEU A 164 -5.84 4.77 10.06
C LEU A 164 -5.93 3.78 8.89
N ASP A 165 -5.17 2.71 8.99
CA ASP A 165 -5.16 1.58 8.08
C ASP A 165 -6.27 0.58 8.49
N ASP A 166 -7.51 1.01 8.27
CA ASP A 166 -8.75 0.53 8.90
C ASP A 166 -9.00 -0.97 8.62
N THR A 167 -9.21 -1.32 7.35
CA THR A 167 -9.55 -2.67 6.89
C THR A 167 -9.26 -2.85 5.41
N GLY A 168 -9.09 -4.09 4.96
CA GLY A 168 -8.74 -4.44 3.58
C GLY A 168 -7.26 -4.82 3.41
N ARG A 169 -6.86 -5.09 2.17
CA ARG A 169 -5.47 -5.42 1.81
C ARG A 169 -4.78 -4.21 1.22
N HIS A 170 -3.69 -3.75 1.84
CA HIS A 170 -3.02 -2.53 1.42
C HIS A 170 -1.53 -2.72 1.17
N TYR A 171 -1.00 -1.90 0.27
CA TYR A 171 0.40 -1.91 -0.10
C TYR A 171 1.00 -0.50 -0.09
N TYR A 172 2.00 -0.28 0.76
CA TYR A 172 2.73 0.98 0.84
C TYR A 172 4.17 0.73 0.39
N SER A 173 4.61 1.41 -0.67
CA SER A 173 5.91 1.18 -1.29
C SER A 173 6.72 2.46 -1.37
N ASN A 174 7.92 2.46 -0.78
CA ASN A 174 8.83 3.60 -0.76
C ASN A 174 8.16 4.88 -0.17
N CYS A 175 7.19 4.71 0.73
CA CYS A 175 6.50 5.81 1.37
C CYS A 175 7.28 6.32 2.59
N TYR A 176 7.02 7.57 2.97
CA TYR A 176 7.42 8.15 4.24
C TYR A 176 6.19 8.31 5.13
N ILE A 177 6.26 7.83 6.37
CA ILE A 177 5.16 7.91 7.33
C ILE A 177 5.73 8.41 8.65
N GLU A 178 5.17 9.48 9.21
CA GLU A 178 5.62 10.02 10.50
C GLU A 178 4.49 10.29 11.48
N GLY A 179 4.79 10.14 12.77
CA GLY A 179 3.87 10.43 13.86
C GLY A 179 4.45 10.05 15.22
N ALA A 180 3.66 10.18 16.29
CA ALA A 180 4.13 9.99 17.66
C ALA A 180 3.45 8.81 18.37
N THR A 181 2.12 8.83 18.47
CA THR A 181 1.32 7.84 19.21
C THR A 181 0.37 7.13 18.26
N ASP A 182 0.38 5.81 18.29
CA ASP A 182 -0.50 4.93 17.52
C ASP A 182 -0.57 5.31 16.03
N PHE A 183 0.53 5.83 15.49
CA PHE A 183 0.46 6.61 14.25
C PHE A 183 0.27 5.74 12.99
N ILE A 184 0.35 4.42 13.13
CA ILE A 184 -0.17 3.43 12.18
C ILE A 184 -1.13 2.51 12.96
N CYS A 185 -2.44 2.68 12.78
CA CYS A 185 -3.44 1.95 13.56
C CYS A 185 -4.51 1.31 12.65
N GLY A 186 -5.27 0.35 13.19
CA GLY A 186 -6.36 -0.32 12.45
C GLY A 186 -6.18 -1.83 12.37
N ASN A 187 -6.92 -2.47 11.47
CA ASN A 187 -6.97 -3.93 11.31
C ASN A 187 -6.79 -4.40 9.87
N ALA A 188 -6.16 -3.60 9.00
CA ALA A 188 -5.85 -4.04 7.63
C ALA A 188 -4.80 -5.16 7.58
N ALA A 189 -4.75 -5.86 6.44
CA ALA A 189 -3.64 -6.71 6.03
C ALA A 189 -2.70 -5.88 5.14
N SER A 190 -1.62 -5.37 5.72
CA SER A 190 -0.82 -4.33 5.06
C SER A 190 0.66 -4.66 5.01
N LEU A 191 1.24 -4.46 3.83
CA LEU A 191 2.67 -4.55 3.60
C LEU A 191 3.25 -3.16 3.34
N PHE A 192 4.13 -2.72 4.24
CA PHE A 192 4.99 -1.56 4.09
C PHE A 192 6.34 -2.05 3.56
N GLU A 193 6.63 -1.80 2.29
CA GLU A 193 7.87 -2.21 1.63
C GLU A 193 8.78 -1.02 1.37
N LYS A 194 10.02 -1.07 1.90
CA LYS A 194 11.05 -0.03 1.71
C LYS A 194 10.58 1.37 2.13
N CYS A 195 9.67 1.44 3.10
CA CYS A 195 9.18 2.70 3.64
C CYS A 195 10.17 3.26 4.67
N HIS A 196 10.09 4.57 4.89
CA HIS A 196 10.71 5.24 6.02
C HIS A 196 9.63 5.58 7.04
N ILE A 197 9.71 4.94 8.21
CA ILE A 197 8.82 5.13 9.34
C ILE A 197 9.55 5.99 10.37
N HIS A 198 9.05 7.20 10.63
CA HIS A 198 9.75 8.20 11.45
C HIS A 198 8.90 8.58 12.68
N SER A 199 9.40 8.25 13.87
CA SER A 199 8.72 8.58 15.12
C SER A 199 9.09 10.00 15.60
N LEU A 200 8.08 10.83 15.81
CA LEU A 200 8.16 12.16 16.41
C LEU A 200 8.03 12.13 17.95
N ALA A 201 7.94 10.95 18.56
CA ALA A 201 7.78 10.83 20.00
C ALA A 201 9.05 11.30 20.74
N GLU A 202 8.91 12.34 21.57
CA GLU A 202 10.00 12.80 22.46
C GLU A 202 10.07 12.04 23.79
N GLY A 203 9.04 11.25 24.09
CA GLY A 203 8.92 10.39 25.27
C GLY A 203 8.27 9.06 24.93
N THR A 204 7.15 8.74 25.58
CA THR A 204 6.34 7.58 25.22
C THR A 204 5.65 7.81 23.88
N GLY A 205 5.69 6.79 23.03
CA GLY A 205 5.00 6.76 21.75
C GLY A 205 4.91 5.33 21.25
N SER A 206 4.15 5.16 20.17
CA SER A 206 3.87 3.86 19.58
C SER A 206 3.81 4.02 18.07
N ILE A 207 4.52 3.15 17.36
CA ILE A 207 4.46 3.11 15.90
C ILE A 207 3.14 2.49 15.46
N THR A 208 2.76 1.37 16.08
CA THR A 208 1.59 0.60 15.67
C THR A 208 0.60 0.39 16.80
N ALA A 209 -0.70 0.53 16.49
CA ALA A 209 -1.82 0.02 17.29
C ALA A 209 -2.70 -0.89 16.43
N GLN A 210 -2.20 -2.11 16.20
CA GLN A 210 -2.90 -3.12 15.39
C GLN A 210 -4.07 -3.72 16.20
N ARG A 211 -5.23 -3.88 15.57
CA ARG A 211 -6.51 -4.21 16.22
C ARG A 211 -7.11 -5.55 15.77
N ARG A 212 -6.29 -6.57 15.51
CA ARG A 212 -6.79 -7.92 15.21
C ARG A 212 -7.58 -8.46 16.39
N GLN A 213 -8.81 -8.88 16.14
CA GLN A 213 -9.74 -9.28 17.21
C GLN A 213 -9.86 -10.80 17.35
N SER A 214 -9.51 -11.56 16.30
CA SER A 214 -9.58 -13.03 16.33
C SER A 214 -8.39 -13.69 15.64
N PRO A 215 -8.01 -14.92 16.03
CA PRO A 215 -6.96 -15.69 15.35
C PRO A 215 -7.28 -16.05 13.89
N SER A 216 -8.56 -16.04 13.50
CA SER A 216 -9.01 -16.32 12.13
C SER A 216 -8.88 -15.14 11.17
N GLU A 217 -8.63 -13.94 11.69
CA GLU A 217 -8.34 -12.77 10.85
C GLU A 217 -6.93 -12.88 10.27
N GLU A 218 -6.84 -12.91 8.94
CA GLU A 218 -5.58 -12.84 8.19
C GLU A 218 -5.12 -11.39 8.02
N THR A 219 -5.10 -10.63 9.13
CA THR A 219 -4.73 -9.22 9.18
C THR A 219 -3.43 -9.00 9.95
N GLY A 220 -2.80 -7.84 9.72
CA GLY A 220 -1.53 -7.50 10.36
C GLY A 220 -0.74 -6.49 9.55
N PHE A 221 0.21 -5.84 10.23
CA PHE A 221 1.14 -4.89 9.61
C PHE A 221 2.51 -5.51 9.48
N VAL A 222 3.01 -5.59 8.25
CA VAL A 222 4.33 -6.13 7.91
C VAL A 222 5.22 -5.00 7.39
N PHE A 223 6.39 -4.84 8.00
CA PHE A 223 7.39 -3.84 7.61
C PHE A 223 8.60 -4.54 6.99
N LEU A 224 8.68 -4.55 5.67
CA LEU A 224 9.71 -5.27 4.91
C LEU A 224 10.74 -4.31 4.31
N GLY A 225 11.98 -4.41 4.79
CA GLY A 225 13.07 -3.55 4.32
C GLY A 225 12.89 -2.06 4.63
N CYS A 226 12.06 -1.74 5.63
CA CYS A 226 11.82 -0.36 6.06
C CYS A 226 12.98 0.21 6.88
N ASN A 227 13.17 1.52 6.79
CA ASN A 227 13.99 2.28 7.73
C ASN A 227 13.09 2.78 8.86
N ILE A 228 13.39 2.43 10.11
CA ILE A 228 12.64 2.90 11.28
C ILE A 228 13.56 3.78 12.12
N SER A 229 13.12 5.01 12.36
CA SER A 229 13.90 6.05 13.02
C SER A 229 13.01 6.90 13.93
N GLY A 230 13.60 7.79 14.73
CA GLY A 230 12.84 8.77 15.48
C GLY A 230 13.69 9.90 16.02
N VAL A 231 13.04 10.97 16.48
CA VAL A 231 13.68 12.19 17.01
C VAL A 231 14.46 11.95 18.30
N ARG A 232 14.11 10.89 19.05
CA ARG A 232 14.85 10.39 20.22
C ARG A 232 14.89 8.87 20.21
N THR A 233 15.70 8.27 21.09
CA THR A 233 15.63 6.83 21.40
C THR A 233 14.31 6.52 22.09
N ALA A 234 13.27 6.22 21.31
CA ALA A 234 12.04 5.63 21.79
C ALA A 234 12.27 4.14 22.12
N PHE A 235 11.64 3.65 23.18
CA PHE A 235 11.56 2.21 23.44
C PHE A 235 10.54 1.62 22.46
N THR A 236 11.02 1.03 21.37
CA THR A 236 10.15 0.34 20.42
C THR A 236 9.89 -1.09 20.90
N VAL A 237 8.63 -1.42 21.19
CA VAL A 237 8.20 -2.81 21.37
C VAL A 237 7.89 -3.39 19.99
N TYR A 238 8.48 -4.53 19.67
CA TYR A 238 8.14 -5.34 18.49
C TYR A 238 7.65 -6.71 18.96
N TYR A 239 6.49 -7.14 18.46
CA TYR A 239 5.93 -8.45 18.82
C TYR A 239 6.64 -9.59 18.09
N GLY A 240 7.10 -9.35 16.86
CA GLY A 240 7.97 -10.26 16.11
C GLY A 240 9.02 -9.47 15.34
N GLN A 241 10.28 -9.91 15.40
CA GLN A 241 11.36 -9.38 14.57
C GLN A 241 12.12 -10.51 13.87
N TYR A 242 12.58 -10.25 12.64
CA TYR A 242 13.39 -11.18 11.87
C TYR A 242 14.53 -10.42 11.20
N LYS A 243 15.78 -10.75 11.57
CA LYS A 243 17.00 -10.15 11.00
C LYS A 243 17.03 -8.61 10.99
N CYS A 244 16.38 -7.97 11.95
CA CYS A 244 16.48 -6.52 12.16
C CYS A 244 17.91 -6.15 12.61
N TYR A 245 18.39 -4.98 12.20
CA TYR A 245 19.73 -4.48 12.53
C TYR A 245 19.70 -3.01 12.95
N GLY A 246 20.82 -2.51 13.47
CA GLY A 246 20.95 -1.15 14.01
C GLY A 246 20.72 -1.07 15.53
N ARG A 247 20.98 0.11 16.12
CA ARG A 247 20.97 0.30 17.58
C ARG A 247 19.61 -0.04 18.23
N GLY A 248 18.52 0.17 17.50
CA GLY A 248 17.16 -0.12 17.97
C GLY A 248 16.80 -1.61 17.97
N ALA A 249 17.58 -2.50 17.32
CA ALA A 249 17.25 -3.92 17.11
C ALA A 249 17.70 -4.87 18.24
N VAL A 250 18.30 -4.34 19.32
CA VAL A 250 18.86 -5.13 20.44
C VAL A 250 17.76 -5.91 21.18
N MET A 251 17.93 -7.22 21.30
CA MET A 251 16.94 -8.12 21.93
C MET A 251 17.00 -8.17 23.45
N SER A 252 18.17 -7.99 24.06
CA SER A 252 18.35 -8.15 25.51
C SER A 252 17.58 -7.14 26.38
N LYS A 253 16.98 -6.12 25.76
CA LYS A 253 16.19 -5.07 26.41
C LYS A 253 14.73 -5.08 25.96
N ARG A 254 14.27 -6.15 25.30
CA ARG A 254 12.87 -6.32 24.89
C ARG A 254 12.02 -6.83 26.04
N VAL A 255 10.72 -6.61 25.91
CA VAL A 255 9.71 -7.27 26.74
C VAL A 255 9.75 -8.78 26.56
N GLU A 256 9.41 -9.53 27.61
CA GLU A 256 9.55 -11.00 27.67
C GLU A 256 8.77 -11.73 26.56
N TYR A 257 7.62 -11.19 26.15
CA TYR A 257 6.78 -11.76 25.10
C TYR A 257 7.19 -11.34 23.68
N GLY A 258 8.24 -10.53 23.50
CA GLY A 258 8.76 -10.16 22.19
C GLY A 258 9.50 -11.33 21.53
N ARG A 259 9.16 -11.66 20.28
CA ARG A 259 9.69 -12.85 19.59
C ARG A 259 10.76 -12.49 18.55
N ASN A 260 11.82 -13.29 18.49
CA ASN A 260 12.70 -13.35 17.32
C ASN A 260 12.23 -14.53 16.45
N LEU A 261 11.77 -14.25 15.24
CA LEU A 261 11.21 -15.26 14.36
C LEU A 261 12.31 -16.12 13.74
N THR A 262 12.01 -17.40 13.54
CA THR A 262 12.82 -18.26 12.67
C THR A 262 12.60 -17.92 11.20
N SER A 263 13.46 -18.42 10.32
CA SER A 263 13.28 -18.23 8.87
C SER A 263 11.96 -18.82 8.36
N LEU A 264 11.52 -19.96 8.90
CA LEU A 264 10.25 -20.60 8.53
C LEU A 264 9.04 -19.80 9.01
N GLU A 265 9.08 -19.25 10.23
CA GLU A 265 8.01 -18.40 10.75
C GLU A 265 7.92 -17.06 10.02
N ALA A 266 9.05 -16.53 9.56
CA ALA A 266 9.09 -15.26 8.84
C ALA A 266 8.67 -15.39 7.37
N GLU A 267 8.91 -16.54 6.73
CA GLU A 267 8.71 -16.78 5.29
C GLU A 267 7.40 -16.21 4.72
N PRO A 268 6.22 -16.43 5.33
CA PRO A 268 4.96 -15.92 4.78
C PRO A 268 4.88 -14.40 4.68
N PHE A 269 5.70 -13.67 5.46
CA PHE A 269 5.70 -12.22 5.56
C PHE A 269 6.84 -11.55 4.78
N LEU A 270 7.71 -12.34 4.13
CA LEU A 270 8.86 -11.81 3.38
C LEU A 270 8.53 -11.51 1.91
N THR A 271 7.32 -11.84 1.45
CA THR A 271 6.87 -11.60 0.09
C THR A 271 5.59 -10.78 0.07
N LYS A 272 5.20 -10.32 -1.12
CA LYS A 272 3.92 -9.65 -1.33
C LYS A 272 2.73 -10.61 -1.32
N ASP A 273 2.96 -11.92 -1.11
CA ASP A 273 1.90 -12.92 -1.07
C ASP A 273 1.05 -12.80 0.20
N PHE A 274 1.60 -12.24 1.29
CA PHE A 274 0.85 -11.89 2.51
C PHE A 274 -0.42 -11.07 2.22
N ILE A 275 -0.35 -10.18 1.24
CA ILE A 275 -1.48 -9.34 0.80
C ILE A 275 -2.12 -9.85 -0.49
N GLY A 276 -1.74 -11.03 -0.99
CA GLY A 276 -2.19 -11.59 -2.26
C GLY A 276 -1.86 -10.69 -3.46
N ALA A 277 -0.77 -9.93 -3.42
CA ALA A 277 -0.47 -8.84 -4.35
C ALA A 277 -0.52 -9.22 -5.84
N LYS A 278 -0.11 -10.45 -6.18
CA LYS A 278 -0.12 -10.94 -7.57
C LYS A 278 -1.51 -10.84 -8.22
N ALA A 279 -2.57 -10.94 -7.43
CA ALA A 279 -3.94 -10.92 -7.93
C ALA A 279 -4.49 -9.52 -8.21
N TRP A 280 -3.85 -8.45 -7.69
CA TRP A 280 -4.48 -7.12 -7.72
C TRP A 280 -3.55 -5.93 -7.86
N ILE A 281 -2.24 -6.05 -7.60
CA ILE A 281 -1.32 -4.93 -7.87
C ILE A 281 -1.25 -4.73 -9.39
N ARG A 282 -1.57 -3.51 -9.82
CA ARG A 282 -1.67 -3.15 -11.23
C ARG A 282 -0.46 -2.31 -11.65
N PRO A 283 0.06 -2.48 -12.88
CA PRO A 283 1.04 -1.57 -13.43
C PRO A 283 0.44 -0.18 -13.65
N VAL A 284 1.30 0.83 -13.76
CA VAL A 284 0.87 2.19 -14.10
C VAL A 284 0.34 2.19 -15.53
N PRO A 285 -0.85 2.76 -15.81
CA PRO A 285 -1.33 2.90 -17.17
C PRO A 285 -0.35 3.68 -18.06
N THR A 286 -0.07 3.16 -19.25
CA THR A 286 0.82 3.80 -20.25
C THR A 286 0.04 4.43 -21.40
N LYS A 287 -1.25 4.10 -21.54
CA LYS A 287 -2.17 4.62 -22.56
C LYS A 287 -3.32 5.34 -21.87
N PHE A 288 -3.70 6.50 -22.41
CA PHE A 288 -4.75 7.34 -21.83
C PHE A 288 -5.78 7.75 -22.89
N THR A 289 -7.06 7.76 -22.51
CA THR A 289 -8.14 8.39 -23.28
C THR A 289 -8.48 9.76 -22.70
N LYS A 290 -8.86 10.70 -23.57
CA LYS A 290 -9.38 12.01 -23.14
C LYS A 290 -10.84 11.89 -22.71
N VAL A 291 -11.21 12.68 -21.70
CA VAL A 291 -12.54 12.79 -21.06
C VAL A 291 -13.71 12.91 -22.04
N PHE A 292 -13.50 13.56 -23.19
CA PHE A 292 -14.56 14.23 -23.93
C PHE A 292 -15.61 13.31 -24.60
N ASN A 293 -15.40 11.99 -24.66
CA ASN A 293 -16.34 11.10 -25.34
C ASN A 293 -17.19 10.19 -24.43
N LYS A 294 -16.88 10.03 -23.13
CA LYS A 294 -17.53 9.00 -22.28
C LYS A 294 -18.36 9.55 -21.12
N LEU A 295 -17.96 10.65 -20.48
CA LEU A 295 -18.64 11.16 -19.27
C LEU A 295 -19.85 12.08 -19.58
N VAL A 296 -19.89 12.72 -20.75
CA VAL A 296 -20.99 13.63 -21.14
C VAL A 296 -22.19 12.88 -21.74
N ASN A 297 -21.95 11.73 -22.39
CA ASN A 297 -23.02 10.95 -23.03
C ASN A 297 -23.77 10.02 -22.06
N GLY A 298 -23.26 9.80 -20.84
CA GLY A 298 -23.93 9.00 -19.81
C GLY A 298 -24.96 9.77 -18.97
N ALA A 299 -25.00 11.10 -19.07
CA ALA A 299 -25.93 11.95 -18.32
C ALA A 299 -27.21 12.30 -19.09
N LYS A 300 -27.49 11.60 -20.22
CA LYS A 300 -28.61 11.88 -21.12
C LYS A 300 -29.58 10.71 -21.37
N ASN A 301 -29.50 9.63 -20.60
CA ASN A 301 -30.48 8.53 -20.68
C ASN A 301 -31.15 8.32 -19.33
#